data_AF-A0A8D0EU81-F1
#
_entry.id   AF-A0A8D0EU81-F1
#
_cell.length_a   1.000
_cell.length_b   1.000
_cell.length_c   1.000
_cell.angle_alpha   90.00
_cell.angle_beta   90.00
_cell.angle_gamma   90.00
#
_symmetry.space_group_name_H-M   'P 1'
#
loop_
_entity.id
_entity.type
_entity.pdbx_description
1 polymer ?
#
loop_
_entity_poly.entity_id
_entity_poly.type
_entity_poly.pdbx_seq_one_letter_code
_entity_poly.pdbx_strand_id
1 'polypeptide(L)'
;DLFQGVHLLLSLSIFTPLSKPFTSALDIPVKFVEKNVKLRGTLHHITEKGLEVEHIPISIPFITSIQRKCLLLVRLAGVELAPSGMAWLQQELKPRQMVWFQLLGRDDLALECLVLVNKGRFLSVCLNEEILRQGLGRTARIEGLHHDSRLYWKLHKRLLRAELRALKKNKGIWKGESYSERIRDRISNNKFVRTLKQFASWLRSSISR
;
A
#
# COMPACT_ATOMS: atom_id res chain seq x y z
N ASP A 1 -12.60 -26.38 -36.67
CA ASP A 1 -13.35 -25.76 -35.55
C ASP A 1 -12.84 -24.37 -35.19
N LEU A 2 -13.28 -23.38 -35.98
CA LEU A 2 -12.96 -21.97 -35.74
C LEU A 2 -13.59 -21.47 -34.42
N PHE A 3 -14.74 -22.04 -34.02
CA PHE A 3 -15.49 -21.67 -32.82
C PHE A 3 -14.77 -21.99 -31.49
N GLN A 4 -14.01 -23.09 -31.41
CA GLN A 4 -13.22 -23.42 -30.20
C GLN A 4 -12.06 -22.43 -30.00
N GLY A 5 -11.45 -21.97 -31.10
CA GLY A 5 -10.35 -21.01 -31.09
C GLY A 5 -10.76 -19.60 -30.64
N VAL A 6 -11.95 -19.14 -31.05
CA VAL A 6 -12.49 -17.83 -30.61
C VAL A 6 -12.85 -17.85 -29.12
N HIS A 7 -13.35 -18.97 -28.59
CA HIS A 7 -13.66 -19.12 -27.17
C HIS A 7 -12.40 -19.13 -26.29
N LEU A 8 -11.31 -19.73 -26.78
CA LEU A 8 -10.02 -19.71 -26.10
C LEU A 8 -9.40 -18.29 -26.11
N LEU A 9 -9.49 -17.57 -27.23
CA LEU A 9 -9.06 -16.17 -27.33
C LEU A 9 -9.91 -15.24 -26.45
N LEU A 10 -11.23 -15.41 -26.41
CA LEU A 10 -12.10 -14.69 -25.48
C LEU A 10 -11.76 -15.00 -24.01
N SER A 11 -11.46 -16.26 -23.68
CA SER A 11 -11.04 -16.65 -22.33
C SER A 11 -9.70 -16.03 -21.91
N LEU A 12 -8.78 -15.81 -22.86
CA LEU A 12 -7.51 -15.11 -22.63
C LEU A 12 -7.69 -13.57 -22.60
N SER A 13 -8.64 -13.03 -23.35
CA SER A 13 -8.99 -11.59 -23.37
C SER A 13 -9.76 -11.11 -22.13
N ILE A 14 -10.45 -12.01 -21.42
CA ILE A 14 -11.12 -11.73 -20.14
C ILE A 14 -10.11 -11.63 -18.98
N PHE A 15 -8.91 -12.22 -19.12
CA PHE A 15 -7.96 -12.41 -18.03
C PHE A 15 -6.77 -11.45 -17.97
N THR A 16 -6.71 -10.50 -18.90
CA THR A 16 -5.63 -9.52 -18.95
C THR A 16 -6.14 -8.16 -18.46
N PRO A 17 -5.36 -7.37 -17.69
CA PRO A 17 -5.68 -5.99 -17.29
C PRO A 17 -5.77 -5.00 -18.48
N LEU A 18 -6.16 -5.48 -19.66
CA LEU A 18 -5.75 -4.97 -20.95
C LEU A 18 -6.93 -4.55 -21.84
N SER A 19 -8.16 -5.00 -21.58
CA SER A 19 -9.28 -4.80 -22.51
C SER A 19 -10.24 -3.68 -22.12
N LYS A 20 -10.45 -3.39 -20.83
CA LYS A 20 -11.35 -2.32 -20.35
C LYS A 20 -10.80 -1.63 -19.09
N PRO A 21 -11.01 -0.31 -18.91
CA PRO A 21 -10.75 0.32 -17.62
C PRO A 21 -11.71 -0.24 -16.56
N PHE A 22 -11.21 -0.42 -15.34
CA PHE A 22 -12.06 -0.75 -14.21
C PHE A 22 -12.75 0.51 -13.73
N THR A 23 -14.06 0.43 -13.48
CA THR A 23 -14.86 1.59 -13.09
C THR A 23 -15.16 1.63 -11.61
N SER A 24 -15.13 0.47 -10.96
CA SER A 24 -15.27 0.28 -9.53
C SER A 24 -14.23 -0.69 -9.02
N ALA A 25 -13.93 -0.64 -7.72
CA ALA A 25 -13.14 -1.64 -7.05
C ALA A 25 -13.73 -3.05 -7.27
N LEU A 26 -15.07 -3.18 -7.21
CA LEU A 26 -15.79 -4.44 -7.39
C LEU A 26 -15.59 -5.09 -8.76
N ASP A 27 -15.29 -4.30 -9.79
CA ASP A 27 -15.04 -4.81 -11.14
C ASP A 27 -13.72 -5.58 -11.24
N ILE A 28 -12.81 -5.36 -10.29
CA ILE A 28 -11.47 -5.98 -10.29
C ILE A 28 -11.58 -7.43 -9.85
N PRO A 29 -11.21 -8.43 -10.68
CA PRO A 29 -11.32 -9.82 -10.29
C PRO A 29 -10.53 -10.14 -9.02
N VAL A 30 -11.08 -10.95 -8.12
CA VAL A 30 -10.41 -11.35 -6.86
C VAL A 30 -9.04 -11.98 -7.13
N LYS A 31 -8.92 -12.77 -8.22
CA LYS A 31 -7.65 -13.37 -8.67
C LYS A 31 -6.55 -12.34 -8.94
N PHE A 32 -6.88 -11.09 -9.30
CA PHE A 32 -5.89 -10.04 -9.52
C PHE A 32 -5.31 -9.54 -8.19
N VAL A 33 -6.14 -9.46 -7.16
CA VAL A 33 -5.72 -9.12 -5.79
C VAL A 33 -4.86 -10.25 -5.23
N GLU A 34 -5.30 -11.50 -5.35
CA GLU A 34 -4.55 -12.68 -4.88
C GLU A 34 -3.16 -12.79 -5.54
N LYS A 35 -3.09 -12.51 -6.85
CA LYS A 35 -1.83 -12.53 -7.62
C LYS A 35 -1.01 -11.25 -7.46
N ASN A 36 -1.49 -10.27 -6.70
CA ASN A 36 -0.85 -8.97 -6.50
C ASN A 36 -0.50 -8.26 -7.82
N VAL A 37 -1.45 -8.25 -8.75
CA VAL A 37 -1.27 -7.66 -10.08
C VAL A 37 -1.00 -6.16 -9.96
N LYS A 38 -0.07 -5.68 -10.78
CA LYS A 38 0.19 -4.25 -10.94
C LYS A 38 -0.68 -3.71 -12.05
N LEU A 39 -1.46 -2.69 -11.71
CA LEU A 39 -2.26 -1.93 -12.65
C LEU A 39 -1.61 -0.57 -12.88
N ARG A 40 -1.90 0.02 -14.04
CA ARG A 40 -1.41 1.34 -14.43
C ARG A 40 -2.57 2.31 -14.39
N GLY A 41 -2.33 3.53 -13.94
CA GLY A 41 -3.35 4.55 -13.97
C GLY A 41 -2.78 5.96 -13.93
N THR A 42 -3.69 6.91 -14.04
CA THR A 42 -3.42 8.34 -13.98
C THR A 42 -4.06 8.92 -12.72
N LEU A 43 -3.24 9.58 -11.90
CA LEU A 43 -3.73 10.28 -10.71
C LEU A 43 -4.56 11.50 -11.12
N HIS A 44 -5.77 11.62 -10.59
CA HIS A 44 -6.63 12.79 -10.77
C HIS A 44 -6.63 13.67 -9.53
N HIS A 45 -7.04 13.11 -8.39
CA HIS A 45 -7.14 13.85 -7.13
C HIS A 45 -6.52 13.10 -5.98
N ILE A 46 -6.13 13.87 -4.96
CA ILE A 46 -5.62 13.38 -3.70
C ILE A 46 -6.64 13.81 -2.65
N THR A 47 -7.39 12.85 -2.12
CA THR A 47 -8.41 13.05 -1.10
C THR A 47 -7.91 12.59 0.25
N GLU A 48 -8.58 12.99 1.33
CA GLU A 48 -8.27 12.51 2.69
C GLU A 48 -8.39 10.98 2.81
N LYS A 49 -9.26 10.36 2.00
CA LYS A 49 -9.46 8.91 2.00
C LYS A 49 -8.40 8.17 1.21
N GLY A 50 -7.75 8.80 0.24
CA GLY A 50 -6.77 8.17 -0.64
C GLY A 50 -6.60 8.87 -2.00
N LEU A 51 -5.96 8.18 -2.93
CA LEU A 51 -5.66 8.66 -4.26
C LEU A 51 -6.78 8.26 -5.22
N GLU A 52 -7.36 9.21 -5.93
CA GLU A 52 -8.29 8.93 -7.02
C GLU A 52 -7.52 8.70 -8.32
N VAL A 53 -7.56 7.47 -8.81
CA VAL A 53 -6.77 7.02 -9.95
C VAL A 53 -7.69 6.50 -11.04
N GLU A 54 -7.55 7.03 -12.24
CA GLU A 54 -8.18 6.47 -13.43
C GLU A 54 -7.32 5.30 -13.94
N HIS A 55 -7.92 4.12 -14.07
CA HIS A 55 -7.22 2.95 -14.60
C HIS A 55 -6.98 3.10 -16.11
N ILE A 56 -5.73 2.91 -16.56
CA ILE A 56 -5.36 2.91 -17.97
C ILE A 56 -4.97 1.48 -18.38
N PRO A 57 -5.75 0.83 -19.26
CA PRO A 57 -5.40 -0.50 -19.76
C PRO A 57 -4.12 -0.45 -20.58
N ILE A 58 -3.31 -1.51 -20.48
CA ILE A 58 -1.95 -1.52 -21.04
C ILE A 58 -1.94 -1.72 -22.58
N SER A 59 -3.03 -2.20 -23.23
CA SER A 59 -2.90 -2.79 -24.58
C SER A 59 -3.52 -2.13 -25.82
N ILE A 60 -4.22 -0.99 -25.80
CA ILE A 60 -4.79 -0.52 -27.09
C ILE A 60 -4.57 0.99 -27.34
N PRO A 61 -3.85 1.37 -28.42
CA PRO A 61 -3.56 2.76 -28.75
C PRO A 61 -4.73 3.56 -29.37
N PHE A 62 -5.91 2.95 -29.58
CA PHE A 62 -6.94 3.52 -30.48
C PHE A 62 -8.39 3.43 -30.00
N ILE A 63 -8.68 3.16 -28.72
CA ILE A 63 -10.06 3.30 -28.21
C ILE A 63 -10.21 4.64 -27.50
N THR A 64 -10.30 5.70 -28.29
CA THR A 64 -10.89 6.97 -27.88
C THR A 64 -12.39 6.85 -28.03
N SER A 65 -13.12 6.46 -26.99
CA SER A 65 -14.57 6.64 -27.01
C SER A 65 -15.13 6.65 -25.59
N ILE A 66 -15.58 7.83 -25.15
CA ILE A 66 -16.71 8.02 -24.22
C ILE A 66 -16.79 6.95 -23.13
N GLN A 67 -15.72 6.82 -22.33
CA GLN A 67 -15.82 6.11 -21.06
C GLN A 67 -15.95 7.15 -19.98
N ARG A 68 -17.01 7.02 -19.17
CA ARG A 68 -17.20 7.81 -17.95
C ARG A 68 -15.87 7.81 -17.20
N LYS A 69 -15.38 8.99 -16.80
CA LYS A 69 -14.19 9.14 -15.97
C LYS A 69 -14.46 8.48 -14.62
N CYS A 70 -14.23 7.17 -14.55
CA CYS A 70 -14.44 6.40 -13.34
C CYS A 70 -13.12 6.35 -12.59
N LEU A 71 -13.15 6.86 -11.36
CA LEU A 71 -11.98 6.99 -10.51
C LEU A 71 -12.01 5.87 -9.48
N LEU A 72 -10.92 5.10 -9.44
CA LEU A 72 -10.70 4.10 -8.41
C LEU A 72 -10.08 4.80 -7.21
N LEU A 73 -10.67 4.62 -6.03
CA LEU A 73 -10.09 5.07 -4.79
C LEU A 73 -8.98 4.10 -4.35
N VAL A 74 -7.74 4.57 -4.38
CA VAL A 74 -6.55 3.80 -4.03
C VAL A 74 -6.02 4.28 -2.68
N ARG A 75 -6.03 3.38 -1.70
CA ARG A 75 -5.48 3.57 -0.35
C ARG A 75 -4.06 3.03 -0.28
N LEU A 76 -3.23 3.72 0.48
CA LEU A 76 -1.84 3.33 0.69
C LEU A 76 -1.77 2.24 1.76
N ALA A 77 -1.68 1.00 1.30
CA ALA A 77 -1.64 -0.15 2.17
C ALA A 77 -0.48 -0.08 3.19
N GLY A 78 -0.80 -0.39 4.45
CA GLY A 78 0.16 -0.46 5.55
C GLY A 78 0.72 0.89 5.99
N VAL A 79 0.09 2.00 5.59
CA VAL A 79 0.52 3.36 5.99
C VAL A 79 -0.67 4.11 6.55
N GLU A 80 -0.53 4.55 7.79
CA GLU A 80 -1.40 5.56 8.39
C GLU A 80 -0.75 6.93 8.19
N LEU A 81 -1.43 7.78 7.42
CA LEU A 81 -0.88 9.07 7.01
C LEU A 81 -1.09 10.14 8.07
N ALA A 82 -0.06 10.91 8.39
CA ALA A 82 -0.21 12.08 9.24
C ALA A 82 -0.75 13.28 8.44
N PRO A 83 -1.33 14.31 9.08
CA PRO A 83 -1.79 15.51 8.38
C PRO A 83 -0.70 16.18 7.53
N SER A 84 0.54 16.19 8.02
CA SER A 84 1.70 16.69 7.27
C SER A 84 2.05 15.84 6.05
N GLY A 85 1.73 14.54 6.08
CA GLY A 85 1.91 13.63 4.95
C GLY A 85 0.95 13.89 3.81
N MET A 86 -0.27 14.33 4.10
CA MET A 86 -1.23 14.75 3.06
C MET A 86 -0.73 15.96 2.28
N ALA A 87 -0.27 17.00 2.97
CA ALA A 87 0.31 18.18 2.31
C ALA A 87 1.54 17.81 1.46
N TRP A 88 2.40 16.93 1.97
CA TRP A 88 3.54 16.44 1.22
C TRP A 88 3.13 15.64 -0.03
N LEU A 89 2.11 14.79 0.04
CA LEU A 89 1.60 14.04 -1.11
C LEU A 89 1.12 14.97 -2.22
N GLN A 90 0.42 16.04 -1.87
CA GLN A 90 -0.07 17.05 -2.81
C GLN A 90 1.06 17.83 -3.48
N GLN A 91 2.19 18.01 -2.80
CA GLN A 91 3.38 18.65 -3.36
C GLN A 91 4.20 17.69 -4.24
N GLU A 92 4.29 16.42 -3.83
CA GLU A 92 5.11 15.43 -4.50
C GLU A 92 4.47 14.89 -5.78
N LEU A 93 3.15 14.66 -5.74
CA LEU A 93 2.42 14.09 -6.86
C LEU A 93 1.84 15.19 -7.75
N LYS A 94 2.16 15.12 -9.04
CA LYS A 94 1.59 16.05 -10.01
C LYS A 94 0.20 15.59 -10.43
N PRO A 95 -0.73 16.52 -10.71
CA PRO A 95 -1.98 16.19 -11.38
C PRO A 95 -1.69 15.44 -12.69
N ARG A 96 -2.48 14.40 -12.98
CA ARG A 96 -2.31 13.53 -14.15
C ARG A 96 -0.99 12.77 -14.22
N GLN A 97 -0.28 12.63 -13.10
CA GLN A 97 0.92 11.80 -13.06
C GLN A 97 0.55 10.32 -13.24
N MET A 98 1.34 9.63 -14.06
CA MET A 98 1.23 8.19 -14.22
C MET A 98 1.71 7.48 -12.97
N VAL A 99 0.89 6.58 -12.46
CA VAL A 99 1.17 5.76 -11.28
C VAL A 99 0.97 4.28 -11.61
N TRP A 100 1.78 3.44 -10.98
CA TRP A 100 1.54 2.00 -10.94
C TRP A 100 1.02 1.67 -9.55
N PHE A 101 -0.07 0.92 -9.46
CA PHE A 101 -0.61 0.49 -8.19
C PHE A 101 -0.72 -1.03 -8.18
N GLN A 102 -0.03 -1.64 -7.22
CA GLN A 102 -0.05 -3.07 -6.99
C GLN A 102 -1.17 -3.39 -6.02
N LEU A 103 -2.13 -4.20 -6.48
CA LEU A 103 -3.27 -4.63 -5.69
C LEU A 103 -2.78 -5.54 -4.55
N LEU A 104 -3.15 -5.21 -3.31
CA LEU A 104 -2.88 -6.04 -2.13
C LEU A 104 -4.17 -6.46 -1.44
N GLY A 105 -5.16 -5.59 -1.48
CA GLY A 105 -6.49 -5.81 -0.93
C GLY A 105 -7.53 -5.06 -1.72
N ARG A 106 -8.77 -5.48 -1.54
CA ARG A 106 -9.93 -4.80 -2.09
C ARG A 106 -11.03 -4.78 -1.04
N ASP A 107 -11.60 -3.61 -0.87
CA ASP A 107 -12.89 -3.38 -0.23
C ASP A 107 -13.93 -2.97 -1.30
N ASP A 108 -15.19 -2.86 -0.94
CA ASP A 108 -16.28 -2.52 -1.88
C ASP A 108 -16.08 -1.13 -2.51
N LEU A 109 -15.47 -0.21 -1.75
CA LEU A 109 -15.30 1.20 -2.12
C LEU A 109 -13.86 1.57 -2.49
N ALA A 110 -12.87 0.81 -2.03
CA ALA A 110 -11.47 1.20 -2.12
C ALA A 110 -10.53 0.02 -2.36
N LEU A 111 -9.37 0.33 -2.95
CA LEU A 111 -8.30 -0.62 -3.20
C LEU A 111 -7.13 -0.36 -2.27
N GLU A 112 -6.72 -1.39 -1.52
CA GLU A 112 -5.51 -1.34 -0.72
C GLU A 112 -4.32 -1.69 -1.62
N CYS A 113 -3.43 -0.73 -1.85
CA CYS A 113 -2.37 -0.87 -2.84
C CYS A 113 -1.00 -0.40 -2.35
N LEU A 114 0.05 -0.95 -2.98
CA LEU A 114 1.34 -0.28 -3.06
C LEU A 114 1.38 0.61 -4.29
N VAL A 115 1.66 1.88 -4.07
CA VAL A 115 1.76 2.84 -5.16
C VAL A 115 3.22 3.06 -5.51
N LEU A 116 3.55 2.90 -6.78
CA LEU A 116 4.85 3.19 -7.35
C LEU A 116 4.72 4.36 -8.31
N VAL A 117 5.57 5.36 -8.09
CA VAL A 117 5.62 6.57 -8.92
C VAL A 117 7.00 6.73 -9.51
N ASN A 118 7.07 7.24 -10.74
CA ASN A 118 8.35 7.49 -11.38
C ASN A 118 8.86 8.88 -10.99
N LYS A 119 10.04 8.94 -10.38
CA LYS A 119 10.76 10.16 -9.96
C LYS A 119 11.95 10.46 -10.88
N GLY A 120 11.80 10.28 -12.19
CA GLY A 120 12.82 10.61 -13.17
C GLY A 120 12.71 9.77 -14.44
N ARG A 121 13.79 9.65 -15.21
CA ARG A 121 13.80 8.82 -16.41
C ARG A 121 13.88 7.31 -16.10
N PHE A 122 14.46 6.92 -14.96
CA PHE A 122 14.74 5.51 -14.65
C PHE A 122 14.47 5.08 -13.20
N LEU A 123 13.98 5.97 -12.33
CA LEU A 123 13.83 5.67 -10.90
C LEU A 123 12.36 5.62 -10.50
N SER A 124 11.84 4.40 -10.28
CA SER A 124 10.56 4.20 -9.62
C SER A 124 10.74 4.14 -8.11
N VAL A 125 9.89 4.84 -7.36
CA VAL A 125 9.88 4.84 -5.91
C VAL A 125 8.54 4.33 -5.40
N CYS A 126 8.57 3.55 -4.33
CA CYS A 126 7.35 3.14 -3.63
C CYS A 126 6.92 4.26 -2.69
N LEU A 127 5.76 4.84 -2.96
CA LEU A 127 5.22 5.98 -2.23
C LEU A 127 4.95 5.61 -0.76
N ASN A 128 4.42 4.41 -0.50
CA ASN A 128 4.17 3.90 0.84
C ASN A 128 5.45 3.88 1.70
N GLU A 129 6.57 3.41 1.13
CA GLU A 129 7.86 3.38 1.83
C GLU A 129 8.44 4.78 2.01
N GLU A 130 8.28 5.66 1.02
CA GLU A 130 8.82 7.02 1.07
C GLU A 130 8.16 7.87 2.15
N ILE A 131 6.84 7.80 2.30
CA ILE A 131 6.09 8.51 3.36
C ILE A 131 6.65 8.13 4.73
N LEU A 132 6.80 6.83 4.99
CA LEU A 132 7.35 6.36 6.26
C LEU A 132 8.80 6.79 6.45
N ARG A 133 9.61 6.77 5.38
CA ARG A 133 11.02 7.19 5.41
C ARG A 133 11.20 8.68 5.72
N GLN A 134 10.25 9.52 5.33
CA GLN A 134 10.23 10.94 5.67
C GLN A 134 9.59 11.23 7.03
N GLY A 135 9.04 10.22 7.70
CA GLY A 135 8.33 10.39 8.97
C GLY A 135 7.01 11.11 8.79
N LEU A 136 6.34 10.92 7.66
CA LEU A 136 5.07 11.54 7.30
C LEU A 136 3.86 10.65 7.62
N GLY A 137 4.10 9.51 8.25
CA GLY A 137 3.09 8.54 8.63
C GLY A 137 3.67 7.44 9.52
N ARG A 138 2.80 6.51 9.93
CA ARG A 138 3.12 5.34 10.77
C ARG A 138 2.81 4.06 10.00
N THR A 139 3.51 2.98 10.31
CA THR A 139 3.16 1.68 9.73
C THR A 139 1.84 1.22 10.32
N ALA A 140 0.88 0.93 9.46
CA ALA A 140 -0.42 0.37 9.80
C ALA A 140 -0.47 -1.12 9.47
N ARG A 141 -1.57 -1.77 9.85
CA ARG A 141 -1.87 -3.13 9.37
C ARG A 141 -2.11 -3.07 7.86
N ILE A 142 -1.54 -4.03 7.13
CA ILE A 142 -1.83 -4.18 5.70
C ILE A 142 -3.14 -4.99 5.63
N GLU A 143 -4.23 -4.29 5.34
CA GLU A 143 -5.53 -4.91 5.09
C GLU A 143 -5.50 -5.57 3.70
N GLY A 144 -6.09 -6.76 3.57
CA GLY A 144 -6.20 -7.48 2.31
C GLY A 144 -5.12 -8.52 2.00
N LEU A 145 -3.96 -8.52 2.67
CA LEU A 145 -3.01 -9.63 2.56
C LEU A 145 -3.20 -10.66 3.68
N HIS A 146 -3.14 -11.94 3.32
CA HIS A 146 -3.11 -13.02 4.30
C HIS A 146 -1.83 -12.94 5.16
N HIS A 147 -1.97 -12.98 6.48
CA HIS A 147 -0.85 -12.81 7.43
C HIS A 147 0.23 -13.87 7.29
N ASP A 148 -0.13 -15.04 6.73
CA ASP A 148 0.82 -16.14 6.51
C ASP A 148 1.58 -16.04 5.18
N SER A 149 1.27 -15.04 4.35
CA SER A 149 1.96 -14.84 3.09
C SER A 149 3.39 -14.31 3.33
N ARG A 150 4.37 -14.95 2.67
CA ARG A 150 5.76 -14.45 2.65
C ARG A 150 5.85 -13.00 2.14
N LEU A 151 4.93 -12.61 1.24
CA LEU A 151 4.87 -11.25 0.72
C LEU A 151 4.47 -10.24 1.81
N TYR A 152 3.51 -10.60 2.67
CA TYR A 152 3.07 -9.78 3.80
C TYR A 152 4.26 -9.44 4.70
N TRP A 153 4.97 -10.45 5.18
CA TRP A 153 6.13 -10.27 6.05
C TRP A 153 7.25 -9.47 5.38
N LYS A 154 7.53 -9.74 4.10
CA LYS A 154 8.54 -8.99 3.34
C LYS A 154 8.19 -7.51 3.26
N LEU A 155 6.93 -7.19 2.94
CA LEU A 155 6.46 -5.83 2.79
C LEU A 155 6.40 -5.11 4.14
N HIS A 156 5.77 -5.73 5.14
CA HIS A 156 5.64 -5.18 6.48
C HIS A 156 7.01 -4.88 7.10
N LYS A 157 7.99 -5.79 6.94
CA LYS A 157 9.38 -5.57 7.37
C LYS A 157 10.03 -4.39 6.67
N ARG A 158 9.74 -4.13 5.40
CA ARG A 158 10.26 -2.97 4.65
C ARG A 158 9.67 -1.66 5.17
N LEU A 159 8.34 -1.61 5.36
CA LEU A 159 7.64 -0.44 5.89
C LEU A 159 8.14 -0.10 7.31
N LEU A 160 8.22 -1.09 8.21
CA LEU A 160 8.76 -0.91 9.55
C LEU A 160 10.21 -0.41 9.53
N ARG A 161 11.05 -0.93 8.63
CA ARG A 161 12.43 -0.43 8.48
C ARG A 161 12.46 1.04 8.05
N ALA A 162 11.54 1.48 7.19
CA ALA A 162 11.45 2.87 6.77
C ALA A 162 11.02 3.78 7.94
N GLU A 163 10.00 3.37 8.69
CA GLU A 163 9.56 4.08 9.92
C GLU A 163 10.71 4.18 10.94
N LEU A 164 11.40 3.07 11.23
CA LEU A 164 12.55 3.05 12.14
C LEU A 164 13.70 3.96 11.68
N ARG A 165 13.90 4.12 10.37
CA ARG A 165 14.90 5.06 9.83
C ARG A 165 14.48 6.51 10.05
N ALA A 166 13.20 6.83 9.85
CA ALA A 166 12.69 8.18 10.10
C ALA A 166 12.76 8.54 11.59
N LEU A 167 12.41 7.59 12.46
CA LEU A 167 12.60 7.66 13.91
C LEU A 167 14.05 7.95 14.28
N LYS A 168 15.01 7.12 13.83
CA LYS A 168 16.44 7.31 14.12
C LYS A 168 16.99 8.65 13.62
N LYS A 169 16.39 9.21 12.58
CA LYS A 169 16.79 10.49 11.98
C LYS A 169 15.97 11.68 12.49
N ASN A 170 15.09 11.48 13.48
CA ASN A 170 14.19 12.50 14.01
C ASN A 170 13.48 13.30 12.91
N LYS A 171 12.88 12.59 11.94
CA LYS A 171 12.22 13.21 10.77
C LYS A 171 10.71 13.34 10.96
N GLY A 172 10.12 14.37 10.34
CA GLY A 172 8.66 14.54 10.25
C GLY A 172 8.00 14.56 11.63
N ILE A 173 7.01 13.67 11.83
CA ILE A 173 6.26 13.51 13.08
C ILE A 173 7.12 13.01 14.26
N TRP A 174 8.37 12.63 14.00
CA TRP A 174 9.31 12.14 15.02
C TRP A 174 10.26 13.24 15.53
N LYS A 175 10.09 14.49 15.10
CA LYS A 175 10.86 15.63 15.61
C LYS A 175 10.43 15.97 17.04
N GLY A 176 11.39 16.07 17.95
CA GLY A 176 11.17 16.58 19.32
C GLY A 176 10.81 15.54 20.37
N GLU A 177 10.89 14.24 20.07
CA GLU A 177 10.50 13.18 21.00
C GLU A 177 11.64 12.19 21.22
N SER A 178 11.92 11.86 22.49
CA SER A 178 13.03 10.99 22.86
C SER A 178 12.80 9.56 22.35
N TYR A 179 13.79 9.05 21.61
CA TYR A 179 13.84 7.67 21.08
C TYR A 179 13.54 6.59 22.14
N SER A 180 13.92 6.82 23.39
CA SER A 180 13.80 5.84 24.48
C SER A 180 12.40 5.75 25.08
N GLU A 181 11.65 6.86 25.16
CA GLU A 181 10.32 6.90 25.79
C GLU A 181 9.30 6.13 24.94
N ARG A 182 9.36 6.27 23.61
CA ARG A 182 8.39 5.62 22.71
C ARG A 182 8.66 4.15 22.42
N ILE A 183 9.94 3.77 22.32
CA ILE A 183 10.30 2.36 22.24
C ILE A 183 9.88 1.67 23.55
N ARG A 184 10.07 2.32 24.71
CA ARG A 184 9.57 1.82 26.00
C ARG A 184 8.04 1.68 26.00
N ASP A 185 7.30 2.64 25.46
CA ASP A 185 5.83 2.54 25.39
C ASP A 185 5.35 1.42 24.45
N ARG A 186 5.89 1.30 23.23
CA ARG A 186 5.54 0.20 22.30
C ARG A 186 5.95 -1.17 22.85
N ILE A 187 7.12 -1.26 23.48
CA ILE A 187 7.60 -2.50 24.10
C ILE A 187 6.76 -2.82 25.33
N SER A 188 6.39 -1.86 26.17
CA SER A 188 5.60 -2.12 27.39
C SER A 188 4.14 -2.47 27.10
N ASN A 189 3.54 -1.90 26.04
CA ASN A 189 2.17 -2.22 25.63
C ASN A 189 2.05 -3.52 24.81
N ASN A 190 3.17 -4.12 24.39
CA ASN A 190 3.11 -5.38 23.66
C ASN A 190 2.80 -6.54 24.62
N LYS A 191 1.70 -7.25 24.38
CA LYS A 191 1.21 -8.37 25.21
C LYS A 191 2.32 -9.37 25.54
N PHE A 192 3.15 -9.69 24.55
CA PHE A 192 4.26 -10.64 24.67
C PHE A 192 5.34 -10.19 25.67
N VAL A 193 5.64 -8.89 25.70
CA VAL A 193 6.62 -8.33 26.63
C VAL A 193 6.06 -8.26 28.05
N ARG A 194 4.76 -7.99 28.22
CA ARG A 194 4.10 -8.11 29.53
C ARG A 194 4.18 -9.55 30.05
N THR A 195 3.93 -10.54 29.20
CA THR A 195 4.06 -11.96 29.55
C THR A 195 5.49 -12.36 29.89
N LEU A 196 6.48 -11.89 29.13
CA LEU A 196 7.91 -12.12 29.43
C LEU A 196 8.36 -11.44 30.73
N LYS A 197 7.88 -10.22 31.01
CA LYS A 197 8.17 -9.53 32.27
C LYS A 197 7.58 -10.28 33.46
N GLN A 198 6.35 -10.78 33.34
CA GLN A 198 5.70 -11.62 34.35
C GLN A 198 6.48 -12.92 34.59
N PHE A 199 6.96 -13.56 33.52
CA PHE A 199 7.77 -14.77 33.60
C PHE A 199 9.14 -14.52 34.25
N ALA A 200 9.80 -13.41 33.90
CA ALA A 200 11.07 -13.01 34.49
C ALA A 200 10.94 -12.63 35.97
N SER A 201 9.85 -11.95 36.37
CA SER A 201 9.57 -11.67 37.77
C SER A 201 9.29 -12.95 38.58
N TRP A 202 8.56 -13.90 37.99
CA TRP A 202 8.31 -15.20 38.60
C TRP A 202 9.61 -16.00 38.80
N LEU A 203 10.47 -16.05 37.78
CA LEU A 203 11.79 -16.69 37.87
C LEU A 203 12.66 -16.10 38.99
N ARG A 204 12.71 -14.77 39.13
CA ARG A 204 13.44 -14.12 40.22
C ARG A 204 12.91 -14.49 41.60
N SER A 205 11.59 -14.56 41.76
CA SER A 205 10.98 -14.96 43.04
C SER A 205 11.19 -16.43 43.39
N SER A 206 11.38 -17.30 42.39
CA SER A 206 11.64 -18.72 42.59
C SER A 206 13.10 -19.05 42.90
N ILE A 207 14.04 -18.14 42.56
CA ILE A 207 15.48 -18.31 42.84
C ILE A 207 15.87 -17.68 44.19
N SER A 208 15.05 -16.79 44.77
CA SER A 208 15.28 -16.17 46.08
C SER A 208 14.58 -16.88 47.25
N ARG A 209 14.16 -18.13 47.08
CA ARG A 209 13.74 -19.06 48.14
C ARG A 209 14.72 -20.22 48.17
#